data_AF-F3G230-F1
#
_entry.id   AF-F3G230-F1
#
_cell.length_a   1.000
_cell.length_b   1.000
_cell.length_c   1.000
_cell.angle_alpha   90.00
_cell.angle_beta   90.00
_cell.angle_gamma   90.00
#
_symmetry.space_group_name_H-M   'P 1'
#
loop_
_entity.id
_entity.type
_entity.pdbx_description
1 polymer ?
#
loop_
_entity_poly.entity_id
_entity_poly.type
_entity_poly.pdbx_seq_one_letter_code
_entity_poly.pdbx_strand_id
1 'polypeptide(L)'
;MRKALMWLPLLLIGLSPATWAVTPEAWKHTAYAYDARQTELATALADFAKEFGMALDMPPIPGVLDDRIRAQSPEEFLDRLGQEYHFQW
;
A
#
# COMPACT_ATOMS: atom_id res chain seq x y z
N MET A 1 33.59 -32.35 18.12
CA MET A 1 32.50 -31.38 18.39
C MET A 1 32.57 -30.13 17.48
N ARG A 2 32.74 -30.28 16.15
CA ARG A 2 32.86 -29.14 15.21
C ARG A 2 31.75 -29.05 14.16
N LYS A 3 30.91 -30.09 14.03
CA LYS A 3 29.84 -30.16 13.02
C LYS A 3 28.58 -29.37 13.40
N ALA A 4 28.34 -29.14 14.69
CA ALA A 4 27.18 -28.39 15.18
C ALA A 4 27.28 -26.87 14.90
N LEU A 5 28.50 -26.34 14.75
CA LEU A 5 28.72 -24.91 14.49
C LEU A 5 28.44 -24.53 13.03
N MET A 6 28.46 -25.50 12.11
CA MET A 6 28.34 -25.26 10.67
C MET A 6 26.90 -24.95 10.22
N TRP A 7 25.91 -25.21 11.10
CA TRP A 7 24.48 -24.96 10.86
C TRP A 7 23.99 -23.66 11.51
N LEU A 8 24.85 -22.98 12.27
CA LEU A 8 24.53 -21.72 12.93
C LEU A 8 24.17 -20.56 11.98
N PRO A 9 24.75 -20.42 10.76
CA PRO A 9 24.39 -19.30 9.88
C PRO A 9 23.03 -19.48 9.21
N LEU A 10 22.52 -20.72 9.11
CA LEU A 10 21.20 -20.99 8.50
C LEU A 10 20.03 -20.57 9.41
N LEU A 11 20.26 -20.55 10.73
CA LEU A 11 19.24 -20.22 11.74
C LEU A 11 19.02 -18.69 11.87
N LEU A 12 20.00 -17.89 11.43
CA LEU A 12 19.94 -16.43 11.48
C LEU A 12 19.18 -15.77 10.31
N ILE A 13 18.85 -16.52 9.25
CA ILE A 13 18.17 -15.97 8.05
C ILE A 13 16.66 -15.78 8.30
N GLY A 14 16.08 -16.39 9.34
CA GLY A 14 14.66 -16.28 9.67
C GLY A 14 14.25 -15.07 10.51
N LEU A 15 15.20 -14.20 10.88
CA LEU A 15 14.96 -13.04 11.75
C LEU A 15 14.85 -11.72 10.98
N SER A 16 14.38 -11.76 9.73
CA SER A 16 13.96 -10.54 9.04
C SER A 16 12.67 -10.07 9.72
N PRO A 17 12.63 -8.89 10.38
CA PRO A 17 11.35 -8.31 10.77
C PRO A 17 10.57 -8.13 9.47
N ALA A 18 9.48 -8.85 9.32
CA ALA A 18 8.50 -8.50 8.33
C ALA A 18 8.05 -7.09 8.71
N THR A 19 8.48 -6.08 7.95
CA THR A 19 7.95 -4.73 8.05
C THR A 19 6.59 -4.78 7.37
N TRP A 20 5.57 -5.14 8.14
CA TRP A 20 4.20 -5.02 7.66
C TRP A 20 3.95 -3.51 7.60
N ALA A 21 3.59 -3.00 6.42
CA ALA A 21 3.06 -1.66 6.33
C ALA A 21 1.79 -1.64 7.19
N VAL A 22 1.89 -1.11 8.42
CA VAL A 22 0.76 -1.04 9.33
C VAL A 22 0.00 0.23 8.96
N THR A 23 -1.20 0.06 8.44
CA THR A 23 -2.12 1.18 8.21
C THR A 23 -2.52 1.82 9.54
N PRO A 24 -2.68 3.15 9.61
CA PRO A 24 -3.14 3.83 10.81
C PRO A 24 -4.48 3.24 11.29
N GLU A 25 -4.64 3.05 12.60
CA GLU A 25 -5.87 2.48 13.18
C GLU A 25 -7.13 3.27 12.79
N ALA A 26 -6.99 4.59 12.58
CA ALA A 26 -8.05 5.47 12.10
C ALA A 26 -8.62 5.07 10.72
N TRP A 27 -7.85 4.39 9.88
CA TRP A 27 -8.29 3.96 8.55
C TRP A 27 -9.35 2.86 8.62
N LYS A 28 -9.28 1.99 9.65
CA LYS A 28 -10.15 0.82 9.79
C LYS A 28 -11.65 1.15 9.96
N HIS A 29 -11.96 2.37 10.38
CA HIS A 29 -13.32 2.78 10.73
C HIS A 29 -13.80 4.02 9.96
N THR A 30 -13.06 4.45 8.94
CA THR A 30 -13.36 5.67 8.19
C THR A 30 -13.72 5.34 6.76
N ALA A 31 -14.99 5.48 6.39
CA ALA A 31 -15.40 5.35 4.99
C ALA A 31 -14.68 6.40 4.12
N TYR A 32 -14.19 5.98 2.97
CA TYR A 32 -13.47 6.84 2.03
C TYR A 32 -14.13 6.83 0.66
N ALA A 33 -14.22 8.00 0.03
CA ALA A 33 -14.73 8.11 -1.32
C ALA A 33 -13.94 9.18 -2.07
N TYR A 34 -13.52 8.83 -3.28
CA TYR A 34 -12.78 9.71 -4.17
C TYR A 34 -13.60 9.95 -5.44
N ASP A 35 -13.97 11.20 -5.69
CA ASP A 35 -14.69 11.62 -6.89
C ASP A 35 -13.69 11.88 -8.02
N ALA A 36 -13.29 10.82 -8.74
CA ALA A 36 -12.49 10.98 -9.95
C ALA A 36 -13.35 11.51 -11.11
N ARG A 37 -12.77 12.42 -11.89
CA ARG A 37 -13.36 12.97 -13.12
C ARG A 37 -12.30 12.90 -14.21
N GLN A 38 -12.11 11.73 -14.82
CA GLN A 38 -11.00 11.48 -15.75
C GLN A 38 -9.66 11.88 -15.15
N THR A 39 -9.40 11.40 -13.93
CA THR A 39 -8.22 11.80 -13.15
C THR A 39 -7.14 10.76 -13.27
N GLU A 40 -5.91 11.19 -13.54
CA GLU A 40 -4.74 10.30 -13.55
C GLU A 40 -4.58 9.60 -12.20
N LEU A 41 -4.23 8.32 -12.22
CA LEU A 41 -4.01 7.49 -11.02
C LEU A 41 -2.99 8.13 -10.07
N ALA A 42 -1.89 8.64 -10.63
CA ALA A 42 -0.86 9.33 -9.87
C ALA A 42 -1.41 10.57 -9.13
N THR A 43 -2.33 11.31 -9.75
CA THR A 43 -2.99 12.46 -9.12
C THR A 43 -3.90 12.00 -7.99
N ALA A 44 -4.72 10.97 -8.22
CA ALA A 44 -5.62 10.43 -7.19
C ALA A 44 -4.86 9.90 -5.96
N LEU A 45 -3.74 9.18 -6.18
CA LEU A 45 -2.88 8.69 -5.11
C LEU A 45 -2.13 9.84 -4.40
N ALA A 46 -1.75 10.90 -5.12
CA ALA A 46 -1.09 12.06 -4.53
C ALA A 46 -2.04 12.86 -3.64
N ASP A 47 -3.28 13.05 -4.10
CA ASP A 47 -4.34 13.70 -3.31
C ASP A 47 -4.67 12.87 -2.07
N PHE A 48 -4.82 11.54 -2.22
CA PHE A 48 -4.98 10.62 -1.09
C PHE A 48 -3.82 10.75 -0.08
N ALA A 49 -2.57 10.69 -0.55
CA ALA A 49 -1.40 10.82 0.33
C ALA A 49 -1.43 12.16 1.09
N LYS A 50 -1.75 13.25 0.39
CA LYS A 50 -1.87 14.59 0.98
C LYS A 50 -2.98 14.67 2.03
N GLU A 51 -4.15 14.09 1.77
CA GLU A 51 -5.28 14.07 2.72
C GLU A 51 -4.93 13.35 4.02
N PHE A 52 -4.17 12.26 3.95
CA PHE A 52 -3.74 11.49 5.11
C PHE A 52 -2.36 11.91 5.66
N GLY A 53 -1.76 12.99 5.14
CA GLY A 53 -0.46 13.52 5.61
C GLY A 53 0.74 12.62 5.30
N MET A 54 0.63 11.77 4.28
CA MET A 54 1.67 10.88 3.79
C MET A 54 2.39 11.47 2.57
N ALA A 55 3.58 10.94 2.29
CA ALA A 55 4.27 11.18 1.03
C ALA A 55 3.97 10.03 0.06
N LEU A 56 3.73 10.37 -1.21
CA LEU A 56 3.60 9.40 -2.29
C LEU A 56 4.97 9.13 -2.90
N ASP A 57 5.39 7.87 -2.89
CA ASP A 57 6.54 7.38 -3.65
C ASP A 57 6.05 6.25 -4.57
N MET A 58 5.98 6.52 -5.86
CA MET A 58 5.53 5.55 -6.86
C MET A 58 6.30 5.72 -8.17
N PRO A 59 6.55 4.63 -8.91
CA PRO A 59 6.98 4.73 -10.30
C PRO A 59 5.85 5.33 -11.15
N PRO A 60 6.16 5.85 -12.36
CA PRO A 60 5.12 6.30 -13.28
C PRO A 60 4.26 5.12 -13.74
N ILE A 61 3.09 4.96 -13.14
CA ILE A 61 2.09 3.94 -13.49
C ILE A 61 0.99 4.62 -14.32
N PRO A 62 0.76 4.19 -15.58
CA PRO A 62 -0.32 4.73 -16.39
C PRO A 62 -1.67 4.23 -15.87
N GLY A 63 -2.64 5.14 -15.78
CA GLY A 63 -4.00 4.78 -15.37
C GLY A 63 -4.86 6.02 -15.23
N VAL A 64 -6.10 5.93 -15.67
CA VAL A 64 -7.09 7.00 -15.52
C VAL A 64 -8.29 6.45 -14.76
N LEU A 65 -8.71 7.17 -13.74
CA LEU A 65 -9.93 6.90 -13.00
C LEU A 65 -11.05 7.71 -13.64
N ASP A 66 -12.03 7.00 -14.23
CA ASP A 66 -13.16 7.62 -14.91
C ASP A 66 -14.34 7.91 -13.98
N ASP A 67 -14.47 7.15 -12.89
CA ASP A 67 -15.64 7.17 -12.01
C ASP A 67 -15.31 7.37 -10.53
N ARG A 68 -16.33 7.78 -9.77
CA ARG A 68 -16.24 7.86 -8.31
C ARG A 68 -15.98 6.49 -7.70
N ILE A 69 -14.91 6.39 -6.94
CA ILE A 69 -14.57 5.19 -6.17
C ILE A 69 -15.07 5.36 -4.73
N ARG A 70 -15.76 4.36 -4.21
CA ARG A 70 -16.21 4.28 -2.82
C ARG A 70 -15.61 3.04 -2.16
N ALA A 71 -15.12 3.21 -0.95
CA ALA A 71 -14.54 2.17 -0.12
C ALA A 71 -14.97 2.35 1.34
N GLN A 72 -15.03 1.25 2.09
CA GLN A 72 -15.39 1.27 3.51
C GLN A 72 -14.21 1.73 4.38
N SER A 73 -13.00 1.69 3.83
CA SER A 73 -11.77 2.21 4.44
C SER A 73 -10.81 2.79 3.39
N PRO A 74 -9.84 3.64 3.79
CA PRO A 74 -8.76 4.08 2.92
C PRO A 74 -7.87 2.90 2.45
N GLU A 75 -7.76 1.85 3.27
CA GLU A 75 -7.08 0.60 2.92
C GLU A 75 -7.80 -0.14 1.78
N GLU A 76 -9.12 -0.33 1.88
CA GLU A 76 -9.91 -0.97 0.81
C GLU A 76 -9.86 -0.15 -0.49
N PHE A 77 -9.77 1.18 -0.39
CA PHE A 77 -9.58 2.04 -1.56
C PHE A 77 -8.27 1.73 -2.29
N LEU A 78 -7.15 1.66 -1.55
CA LEU A 78 -5.85 1.34 -2.13
C LEU A 78 -5.77 -0.10 -2.62
N ASP A 79 -6.35 -1.08 -1.90
CA ASP A 79 -6.42 -2.48 -2.34
C ASP A 79 -7.15 -2.61 -3.68
N ARG A 80 -8.25 -1.89 -3.85
CA ARG A 80 -9.00 -1.89 -5.10
C ARG A 80 -8.18 -1.32 -6.24
N LEU A 81 -7.53 -0.18 -6.02
CA LEU A 81 -6.66 0.44 -7.03
C LEU A 81 -5.46 -0.46 -7.36
N GLY A 82 -4.84 -1.06 -6.35
CA GLY A 82 -3.74 -2.00 -6.52
C GLY A 82 -4.16 -3.23 -7.33
N GLN A 83 -5.39 -3.72 -7.11
CA GLN A 83 -5.95 -4.82 -7.89
C GLN A 83 -6.27 -4.41 -9.34
N GLU A 84 -6.82 -3.21 -9.55
CA GLU A 84 -7.26 -2.71 -10.85
C GLU A 84 -6.08 -2.31 -11.75
N TYR A 85 -5.08 -1.62 -11.18
CA TYR A 85 -3.91 -1.11 -11.90
C TYR A 85 -2.65 -1.97 -11.66
N HIS A 86 -2.81 -3.12 -11.01
CA HIS A 86 -1.77 -4.13 -10.78
C HIS A 86 -0.52 -3.60 -10.06
N PHE A 87 -0.70 -2.83 -8.99
CA PHE A 87 0.39 -2.36 -8.12
C PHE A 87 0.20 -2.81 -6.67
N GLN A 88 1.28 -2.74 -5.90
CA GLN A 88 1.30 -2.96 -4.45
C GLN A 88 1.60 -1.64 -3.75
N TRP A 89 1.08 -1.49 -2.54
CA TRP A 89 1.14 -0.26 -1.75
C TRP A 89 1.44 -0.56 -0.28
#